data_AF-W5IGT6-F1
#
_entry.id   AF-W5IGT6-F1
#
_cell.length_a   1.000
_cell.length_b   1.000
_cell.length_c   1.000
_cell.angle_alpha   90.00
_cell.angle_beta   90.00
_cell.angle_gamma   90.00
#
_symmetry.space_group_name_H-M   'P 1'
#
loop_
_entity.id
_entity.type
_entity.pdbx_description
1 polymer ?
#
loop_
_entity_poly.entity_id
_entity_poly.type
_entity_poly.pdbx_seq_one_letter_code
_entity_poly.pdbx_strand_id
1 'polypeptide(L)'
;MTQDHENQTSRNSANPRDWLWIILILLIILSPLLYLLSKTGILAIQNKIEEPQREQATQVANMEFYYTATLRQADPTMIGTIFKPIPKNFTKNNNPNTWMTDPIKPSGKKLLAKLITAYNQDNPTQKTNITQIQDYYGKNWKTNCTNNTNNPVQQFTLWCGQDADLVYKHNVTDPDGTVHHKGEPANRDDPPTNYRYTKAMNNDYKDFIPRSQYLAEQKAGQ
;
A
#
# COMPACT_ATOMS: atom_id res chain seq x y z
N MET A 1 -20.92 -1.01 106.95
CA MET A 1 -21.18 -1.95 105.85
C MET A 1 -21.43 -1.12 104.63
N THR A 2 -20.43 -1.01 103.75
CA THR A 2 -20.54 -0.27 102.49
C THR A 2 -19.81 -1.15 101.46
N GLN A 3 -20.56 -1.63 100.46
CA GLN A 3 -20.06 -2.45 99.36
C GLN A 3 -19.42 -1.55 98.32
N ASP A 4 -18.13 -1.77 98.04
CA ASP A 4 -17.48 -1.24 96.85
C ASP A 4 -17.72 -2.19 95.67
N HIS A 5 -18.45 -1.69 94.68
CA HIS A 5 -18.59 -2.31 93.36
C HIS A 5 -17.39 -1.89 92.50
N GLU A 6 -16.36 -2.74 92.41
CA GLU A 6 -15.31 -2.58 91.38
C GLU A 6 -15.79 -3.15 90.04
N ASN A 7 -15.95 -2.23 89.11
CA ASN A 7 -16.27 -2.41 87.70
C ASN A 7 -15.09 -3.08 86.97
N GLN A 8 -15.22 -4.37 86.61
CA GLN A 8 -14.26 -5.05 85.75
C GLN A 8 -14.49 -4.67 84.28
N THR A 9 -13.71 -3.70 83.81
CA THR A 9 -13.50 -3.46 82.38
C THR A 9 -12.75 -4.65 81.80
N SER A 10 -13.47 -5.55 81.12
CA SER A 10 -12.87 -6.62 80.30
C SER A 10 -12.00 -6.01 79.20
N ARG A 11 -10.70 -5.86 79.45
CA ARG A 11 -9.72 -5.70 78.38
C ARG A 11 -9.67 -7.04 77.65
N ASN A 12 -10.41 -7.13 76.56
CA ASN A 12 -10.27 -8.18 75.57
C ASN A 12 -8.86 -8.05 74.95
N SER A 13 -7.85 -8.63 75.61
CA SER A 13 -6.55 -8.85 74.99
C SER A 13 -6.75 -9.96 73.96
N ALA A 14 -6.85 -9.59 72.69
CA ALA A 14 -6.92 -10.53 71.57
C ALA A 14 -5.81 -11.58 71.71
N ASN A 15 -6.19 -12.85 71.66
CA ASN A 15 -5.30 -13.98 71.91
C ASN A 15 -4.24 -14.03 70.79
N PRO A 16 -2.96 -14.38 71.05
CA PRO A 16 -1.92 -14.41 70.01
C PRO A 16 -2.26 -15.34 68.82
N ARG A 17 -3.10 -16.36 69.06
CA ARG A 17 -3.66 -17.22 68.02
C ARG A 17 -4.64 -16.51 67.09
N ASP A 18 -5.42 -15.55 67.58
CA ASP A 18 -6.39 -14.80 66.77
C ASP A 18 -5.67 -13.85 65.81
N TRP A 19 -4.56 -13.25 66.27
CA TRP A 19 -3.68 -12.45 65.42
C TRP A 19 -3.05 -13.28 64.29
N LEU A 20 -2.60 -14.50 64.58
CA LEU A 20 -2.09 -15.43 63.56
C LEU A 20 -3.15 -15.78 62.51
N TRP A 21 -4.40 -16.03 62.93
CA TRP A 21 -5.51 -16.31 62.02
C TRP A 21 -5.88 -15.12 61.12
N ILE A 22 -5.88 -13.91 61.68
CA ILE A 22 -6.13 -12.68 60.91
C ILE A 22 -5.03 -12.45 59.87
N ILE A 23 -3.77 -12.64 60.25
CA ILE A 23 -2.62 -12.54 59.34
C ILE A 23 -2.72 -13.60 58.22
N LEU A 24 -3.13 -14.82 58.54
CA LEU A 24 -3.28 -15.90 57.58
C LEU A 24 -4.38 -15.59 56.54
N ILE A 25 -5.53 -15.09 57.00
CA ILE A 25 -6.65 -14.67 56.13
C ILE A 25 -6.21 -13.51 55.22
N LEU A 26 -5.49 -12.52 55.77
CA LEU A 26 -4.95 -11.42 54.97
C LEU A 26 -3.99 -11.93 53.88
N LEU A 27 -3.08 -12.85 54.20
CA LEU A 27 -2.17 -13.44 53.21
C LEU A 27 -2.89 -14.23 52.11
N ILE A 28 -3.95 -14.95 52.47
CA ILE A 28 -4.79 -15.72 51.52
C ILE A 28 -5.54 -14.78 50.56
N ILE A 29 -5.95 -13.60 51.02
CA ILE A 29 -6.66 -12.61 50.17
C ILE A 29 -5.68 -11.75 49.37
N LEU A 30 -4.53 -11.39 49.94
CA LEU A 30 -3.55 -10.52 49.30
C LEU A 30 -2.82 -11.24 48.15
N SER A 31 -2.58 -12.55 48.26
CA SER A 31 -1.82 -13.31 47.26
C SER A 31 -2.53 -13.42 45.90
N PRO A 32 -3.83 -13.77 45.80
CA PRO A 32 -4.58 -13.75 44.55
C PRO A 32 -4.66 -12.34 43.94
N LEU A 33 -4.79 -11.31 44.77
CA LEU A 33 -4.87 -9.92 44.32
C LEU A 33 -3.54 -9.46 43.71
N LEU A 34 -2.40 -9.76 44.35
CA LEU A 34 -1.08 -9.49 43.78
C LEU A 34 -0.84 -10.29 42.49
N TYR A 35 -1.32 -11.53 42.42
CA TYR A 35 -1.22 -12.37 41.23
C TYR A 35 -2.05 -11.84 40.05
N LEU A 36 -3.25 -11.32 40.31
CA LEU A 36 -4.07 -10.67 39.29
C LEU A 36 -3.42 -9.37 38.79
N LEU A 37 -2.88 -8.54 39.70
CA LEU A 37 -2.17 -7.31 39.35
C LEU A 37 -0.88 -7.56 38.57
N SER A 38 -0.14 -8.63 38.86
CA SER A 38 1.06 -8.98 38.09
C SER A 38 0.71 -9.42 36.67
N LYS A 39 -0.37 -10.19 36.49
CA LYS A 39 -0.86 -10.58 35.15
C LYS A 39 -1.30 -9.39 34.32
N THR A 40 -2.05 -8.45 34.90
CA THR A 40 -2.48 -7.24 34.17
C THR A 40 -1.29 -6.35 33.82
N GLY A 41 -0.30 -6.23 34.72
CA GLY A 41 0.95 -5.52 34.46
C GLY A 41 1.78 -6.15 33.32
N ILE A 42 1.96 -7.48 33.32
CA ILE A 42 2.68 -8.20 32.26
C ILE A 42 1.96 -8.04 30.92
N LEU A 43 0.64 -8.18 30.88
CA LEU A 43 -0.14 -8.00 29.66
C LEU A 43 -0.07 -6.56 29.13
N ALA A 44 -0.12 -5.56 30.00
CA ALA A 44 0.02 -4.16 29.60
C ALA A 44 1.42 -3.85 29.03
N ILE A 45 2.48 -4.41 29.62
CA ILE A 45 3.84 -4.29 29.12
C ILE A 45 3.98 -5.00 27.76
N GLN A 46 3.39 -6.19 27.65
CA GLN A 46 3.41 -6.99 26.43
C GLN A 46 2.67 -6.26 25.29
N ASN A 47 1.46 -5.75 25.53
CA ASN A 47 0.70 -4.97 24.55
C ASN A 47 1.46 -3.70 24.13
N LYS A 48 2.08 -2.97 25.08
CA LYS A 48 2.86 -1.77 24.80
C LYS A 48 4.07 -2.03 23.87
N ILE A 49 4.59 -3.25 23.87
CA ILE A 49 5.72 -3.66 23.03
C ILE A 49 5.22 -4.27 21.71
N GLU A 50 4.20 -5.13 21.76
CA GLU A 50 3.73 -5.91 20.62
C GLU A 50 2.83 -5.11 19.67
N GLU A 51 1.99 -4.20 20.16
CA GLU A 51 1.10 -3.41 19.31
C GLU A 51 1.88 -2.56 18.28
N PRO A 52 2.91 -1.77 18.68
CA PRO A 52 3.70 -1.00 17.71
C PRO A 52 4.41 -1.88 16.67
N GLN A 53 4.90 -3.06 17.08
CA GLN A 53 5.53 -4.00 16.15
C GLN A 53 4.52 -4.58 15.15
N ARG A 54 3.30 -4.90 15.61
CA ARG A 54 2.22 -5.40 14.76
C ARG A 54 1.74 -4.33 13.78
N GLU A 55 1.58 -3.09 14.24
CA GLU A 55 1.22 -1.96 13.39
C GLU A 55 2.27 -1.73 12.31
N GLN A 56 3.55 -1.76 12.69
CA GLN A 56 4.66 -1.61 11.77
C GLN A 56 4.69 -2.73 10.71
N ALA A 57 4.54 -3.99 11.14
CA ALA A 57 4.49 -5.14 10.23
C ALA A 57 3.30 -5.05 9.27
N THR A 58 2.13 -4.62 9.77
CA THR A 58 0.93 -4.40 8.95
C THR A 58 1.15 -3.29 7.93
N GLN A 59 1.80 -2.19 8.32
CA GLN A 59 2.11 -1.10 7.40
C GLN A 59 3.09 -1.54 6.31
N VAL A 60 4.12 -2.31 6.65
CA VAL A 60 5.06 -2.89 5.69
C VAL A 60 4.34 -3.80 4.70
N ALA A 61 3.50 -4.70 5.19
CA ALA A 61 2.72 -5.61 4.36
C ALA A 61 1.78 -4.85 3.39
N ASN A 62 1.08 -3.83 3.86
CA ASN A 62 0.20 -3.01 3.03
C ASN A 62 0.99 -2.25 1.95
N MET A 63 2.09 -1.62 2.32
CA MET A 63 2.96 -0.91 1.38
C MET A 63 3.52 -1.84 0.31
N GLU A 64 3.98 -3.03 0.66
CA GLU A 64 4.45 -4.03 -0.29
C GLU A 64 3.33 -4.53 -1.20
N PHE A 65 2.19 -4.89 -0.61
CA PHE A 65 1.03 -5.43 -1.32
C PHE A 65 0.51 -4.42 -2.35
N TYR A 66 0.20 -3.19 -1.94
CA TYR A 66 -0.37 -2.21 -2.86
C TYR A 66 0.62 -1.75 -3.92
N TYR A 67 1.91 -1.66 -3.60
CA TYR A 67 2.91 -1.26 -4.59
C TYR A 67 2.99 -2.30 -5.70
N THR A 68 3.06 -3.56 -5.29
CA THR A 68 3.11 -4.69 -6.21
C THR A 68 1.80 -4.87 -6.97
N ALA A 69 0.66 -4.83 -6.28
CA ALA A 69 -0.65 -5.01 -6.88
C ALA A 69 -0.95 -3.93 -7.91
N THR A 70 -0.77 -2.65 -7.58
CA THR A 70 -1.10 -1.55 -8.49
C THR A 70 -0.20 -1.59 -9.74
N LEU A 71 1.11 -1.79 -9.57
CA LEU A 71 2.04 -1.82 -10.71
C LEU A 71 1.96 -3.11 -11.53
N ARG A 72 1.71 -4.27 -10.91
CA ARG A 72 1.56 -5.54 -11.65
C ARG A 72 0.22 -5.64 -12.37
N GLN A 73 -0.86 -5.07 -11.81
CA GLN A 73 -2.14 -4.96 -12.51
C GLN A 73 -1.99 -4.15 -13.80
N ALA A 74 -1.10 -3.14 -13.80
CA ALA A 74 -0.78 -2.40 -15.01
C ALA A 74 0.02 -3.25 -16.01
N ASP A 75 1.22 -3.71 -15.61
CA ASP A 75 1.99 -4.73 -16.32
C ASP A 75 3.11 -5.22 -15.39
N PRO A 76 3.32 -6.54 -15.23
CA PRO A 76 4.29 -7.07 -14.29
C PRO A 76 5.73 -6.64 -14.57
N THR A 77 6.06 -6.28 -15.82
CA THR A 77 7.40 -5.80 -16.22
C THR A 77 7.64 -4.33 -15.92
N MET A 78 6.62 -3.56 -15.48
CA MET A 78 6.82 -2.17 -15.03
C MET A 78 7.82 -2.10 -13.88
N ILE A 79 7.73 -3.04 -12.93
CA ILE A 79 8.76 -3.24 -11.90
C ILE A 79 9.98 -3.86 -12.59
N GLY A 80 11.14 -3.22 -12.42
CA GLY A 80 12.38 -3.60 -13.09
C GLY A 80 12.62 -2.86 -14.40
N THR A 81 11.58 -2.45 -15.14
CA THR A 81 11.74 -1.60 -16.34
C THR A 81 11.69 -0.11 -15.99
N ILE A 82 10.58 0.33 -15.39
CA ILE A 82 10.36 1.74 -15.01
C ILE A 82 10.63 1.92 -13.52
N PHE A 83 10.04 1.07 -12.70
CA PHE A 83 10.09 1.19 -11.25
C PHE A 83 11.19 0.29 -10.67
N LYS A 84 11.81 0.73 -9.57
CA LYS A 84 12.78 -0.06 -8.83
C LYS A 84 12.07 -1.19 -8.07
N PRO A 85 12.70 -2.35 -7.87
CA PRO A 85 12.16 -3.37 -6.98
C PRO A 85 12.09 -2.85 -5.54
N ILE A 86 11.24 -3.47 -4.72
CA ILE A 86 11.09 -3.15 -3.29
C ILE A 86 12.46 -3.19 -2.59
N PRO A 87 12.81 -2.22 -1.72
CA PRO A 87 14.12 -2.17 -1.11
C PRO A 87 14.31 -3.36 -0.15
N LYS A 88 15.45 -4.06 -0.24
CA LYS A 88 15.72 -5.23 0.62
C LYS A 88 15.70 -4.90 2.11
N ASN A 89 16.16 -3.71 2.48
CA ASN A 89 16.18 -3.23 3.87
C ASN A 89 14.78 -2.89 4.41
N PHE A 90 13.82 -2.57 3.53
CA PHE A 90 12.43 -2.33 3.90
C PHE A 90 11.75 -3.59 4.45
N THR A 91 11.84 -4.70 3.73
CA THR A 91 11.26 -5.97 4.17
C THR A 91 12.10 -6.63 5.26
N LYS A 92 13.44 -6.66 5.13
CA LYS A 92 14.31 -7.34 6.12
C LYS A 92 14.18 -6.78 7.54
N ASN A 93 14.02 -5.46 7.67
CA ASN A 93 13.97 -4.79 8.97
C ASN A 93 12.55 -4.41 9.39
N ASN A 94 11.53 -4.81 8.64
CA ASN A 94 10.14 -4.35 8.79
C ASN A 94 10.05 -2.84 9.03
N ASN A 95 10.83 -2.03 8.31
CA ASN A 95 10.93 -0.60 8.61
C ASN A 95 10.35 0.24 7.45
N PRO A 96 9.14 0.80 7.62
CA PRO A 96 8.50 1.58 6.56
C PRO A 96 9.26 2.84 6.18
N ASN A 97 10.11 3.36 7.08
CA ASN A 97 10.92 4.56 6.83
C ASN A 97 12.14 4.29 5.94
N THR A 98 12.42 3.02 5.63
CA THR A 98 13.48 2.63 4.67
C THR A 98 12.97 2.45 3.25
N TRP A 99 11.71 2.83 3.00
CA TRP A 99 11.17 2.91 1.66
C TRP A 99 12.00 3.86 0.78
N MET A 100 12.00 3.58 -0.52
CA MET A 100 12.77 4.38 -1.48
C MET A 100 12.16 5.77 -1.67
N THR A 101 12.99 6.81 -1.62
CA THR A 101 12.56 8.20 -1.91
C THR A 101 12.24 8.40 -3.39
N ASP A 102 13.05 7.79 -4.27
CA ASP A 102 12.86 7.82 -5.71
C ASP A 102 12.61 6.39 -6.21
N PRO A 103 11.38 6.04 -6.61
CA PRO A 103 11.04 4.72 -7.08
C PRO A 103 11.33 4.50 -8.56
N ILE A 104 11.75 5.52 -9.31
CA ILE A 104 11.90 5.43 -10.76
C ILE A 104 13.35 5.08 -11.11
N LYS A 105 13.55 4.09 -11.98
CA LYS A 105 14.86 3.78 -12.55
C LYS A 105 15.27 4.89 -13.54
N PRO A 106 16.53 5.37 -13.51
CA PRO A 106 17.00 6.34 -14.50
C PRO A 106 16.78 5.89 -15.95
N SER A 107 17.03 4.62 -16.25
CA SER A 107 16.78 4.00 -17.56
C SER A 107 15.30 4.00 -17.98
N GLY A 108 14.39 4.00 -17.01
CA GLY A 108 12.94 3.96 -17.24
C GLY A 108 12.31 5.32 -17.48
N LYS A 109 13.00 6.43 -17.16
CA LYS A 109 12.43 7.80 -17.24
C LYS A 109 11.94 8.17 -18.64
N LYS A 110 12.67 7.78 -19.68
CA LYS A 110 12.29 8.06 -21.08
C LYS A 110 10.98 7.37 -21.46
N LEU A 111 10.81 6.10 -21.07
CA LEU A 111 9.58 5.36 -21.32
C LEU A 111 8.42 5.91 -20.49
N LEU A 112 8.67 6.21 -19.21
CA LEU A 112 7.68 6.82 -18.33
C LEU A 112 7.17 8.17 -18.88
N ALA A 113 8.07 9.03 -19.37
CA ALA A 113 7.69 10.30 -19.99
C ALA A 113 6.75 10.10 -21.18
N LYS A 114 7.02 9.13 -22.06
CA LYS A 114 6.14 8.80 -23.19
C LYS A 114 4.76 8.34 -22.73
N LEU A 115 4.70 7.45 -21.73
CA LEU A 115 3.44 6.97 -21.17
C LEU A 115 2.62 8.11 -20.56
N ILE A 116 3.26 9.01 -19.82
CA ILE A 116 2.60 10.18 -19.23
C ILE A 116 2.04 11.09 -20.33
N THR A 117 2.78 11.33 -21.41
CA THR A 117 2.31 12.13 -22.54
C THR A 117 1.05 11.52 -23.16
N ALA A 118 1.07 10.22 -23.46
CA ALA A 118 -0.07 9.51 -24.02
C ALA A 118 -1.27 9.53 -23.06
N TYR A 119 -1.07 9.19 -21.79
CA TYR A 119 -2.11 9.23 -20.77
C TYR A 119 -2.74 10.62 -20.63
N ASN A 120 -1.94 11.69 -20.58
CA ASN A 120 -2.41 13.07 -20.41
C ASN A 120 -3.16 13.59 -21.65
N GLN A 121 -2.89 13.02 -22.83
CA GLN A 121 -3.63 13.31 -24.06
C GLN A 121 -5.03 12.66 -24.00
N ASP A 122 -5.12 11.42 -23.54
CA ASP A 122 -6.39 10.70 -23.40
C ASP A 122 -7.22 11.19 -22.21
N ASN A 123 -6.56 11.70 -21.16
CA ASN A 123 -7.16 12.08 -19.89
C ASN A 123 -6.87 13.55 -19.54
N PRO A 124 -7.40 14.52 -20.31
CA PRO A 124 -7.03 15.93 -20.18
C PRO A 124 -7.40 16.56 -18.84
N THR A 125 -8.36 15.97 -18.10
CA THR A 125 -8.82 16.45 -16.79
C THR A 125 -8.11 15.80 -15.61
N GLN A 126 -7.38 14.71 -15.81
CA GLN A 126 -6.75 13.91 -14.74
C GLN A 126 -5.25 13.72 -14.99
N LYS A 127 -4.56 14.80 -15.34
CA LYS A 127 -3.15 14.75 -15.74
C LYS A 127 -2.22 14.39 -14.58
N THR A 128 -1.14 13.70 -14.92
CA THR A 128 -0.03 13.42 -14.00
C THR A 128 1.31 13.85 -14.60
N ASN A 129 2.38 13.79 -13.80
CA ASN A 129 3.74 14.04 -14.25
C ASN A 129 4.76 13.18 -13.47
N ILE A 130 6.01 13.20 -13.93
CA ILE A 130 7.09 12.39 -13.33
C ILE A 130 7.24 12.67 -11.82
N THR A 131 7.20 13.95 -11.42
CA THR A 131 7.35 14.34 -10.01
C THR A 131 6.22 13.80 -9.16
N GLN A 132 4.97 13.89 -9.63
CA GLN A 132 3.81 13.34 -8.92
C GLN A 132 3.92 11.82 -8.75
N ILE A 133 4.33 11.09 -9.79
CA ILE A 133 4.54 9.63 -9.71
C ILE A 133 5.68 9.29 -8.74
N GLN A 134 6.79 10.04 -8.83
CA GLN A 134 7.97 9.84 -7.97
C GLN A 134 7.61 10.07 -6.50
N ASP A 135 6.88 11.15 -6.19
CA ASP A 135 6.44 11.46 -4.84
C ASP A 135 5.41 10.44 -4.35
N TYR A 136 4.46 10.04 -5.20
CA TYR A 136 3.37 9.14 -4.85
C TYR A 136 3.87 7.77 -4.41
N TYR A 137 4.69 7.12 -5.24
CA TYR A 137 5.27 5.81 -4.99
C TYR A 137 6.60 5.85 -4.22
N GLY A 138 7.13 7.04 -3.95
CA GLY A 138 8.40 7.26 -3.27
C GLY A 138 8.19 7.75 -1.85
N LYS A 139 8.65 8.97 -1.58
CA LYS A 139 8.65 9.57 -0.23
C LYS A 139 7.28 9.58 0.48
N ASN A 140 6.17 9.66 -0.28
CA ASN A 140 4.82 9.71 0.30
C ASN A 140 4.13 8.32 0.33
N TRP A 141 4.79 7.25 -0.12
CA TRP A 141 4.16 5.94 -0.28
C TRP A 141 3.55 5.40 1.01
N LYS A 142 4.25 5.57 2.15
CA LYS A 142 3.78 5.15 3.48
C LYS A 142 2.39 5.71 3.83
N THR A 143 2.12 6.95 3.42
CA THR A 143 0.84 7.63 3.66
C THR A 143 -0.17 7.31 2.55
N ASN A 144 0.29 7.21 1.31
CA ASN A 144 -0.58 7.02 0.15
C ASN A 144 -1.13 5.59 0.07
N CYS A 145 -0.39 4.57 0.50
CA CYS A 145 -0.81 3.18 0.42
C CYS A 145 -2.00 2.86 1.35
N THR A 146 -2.28 3.72 2.34
CA THR A 146 -3.41 3.55 3.27
C THR A 146 -4.59 4.45 2.90
N ASN A 147 -4.41 5.42 2.01
CA ASN A 147 -5.41 6.41 1.67
C ASN A 147 -5.94 6.13 0.26
N ASN A 148 -7.12 5.53 0.18
CA ASN A 148 -7.82 5.34 -1.09
C ASN A 148 -8.48 6.65 -1.52
N THR A 149 -7.74 7.48 -2.25
CA THR A 149 -8.24 8.73 -2.81
C THR A 149 -8.12 8.67 -4.33
N ASN A 150 -9.06 9.29 -5.03
CA ASN A 150 -9.02 9.42 -6.49
C ASN A 150 -7.77 10.22 -6.89
N ASN A 151 -6.67 9.51 -7.16
CA ASN A 151 -5.36 10.09 -7.41
C ASN A 151 -4.96 9.92 -8.89
N PRO A 152 -4.55 10.99 -9.59
CA PRO A 152 -4.11 10.90 -10.98
C PRO A 152 -3.01 9.87 -11.25
N VAL A 153 -2.13 9.59 -10.27
CA VAL A 153 -1.09 8.56 -10.39
C VAL A 153 -1.67 7.15 -10.39
N GLN A 154 -2.70 6.90 -9.58
CA GLN A 154 -3.40 5.61 -9.60
C GLN A 154 -4.13 5.43 -10.93
N GLN A 155 -4.85 6.46 -11.39
CA GLN A 155 -5.55 6.43 -12.68
C GLN A 155 -4.58 6.20 -13.85
N PHE A 156 -3.43 6.88 -13.85
CA PHE A 156 -2.35 6.62 -14.79
C PHE A 156 -1.87 5.16 -14.77
N THR A 157 -1.71 4.59 -13.58
CA THR A 157 -1.23 3.21 -13.43
C THR A 157 -2.28 2.22 -13.95
N LEU A 158 -3.56 2.43 -13.63
CA LEU A 158 -4.66 1.63 -14.17
C LEU A 158 -4.75 1.74 -15.69
N TRP A 159 -4.67 2.95 -16.23
CA TRP A 159 -4.68 3.19 -17.68
C TRP A 159 -3.54 2.47 -18.39
N CYS A 160 -2.35 2.39 -17.79
CA CYS A 160 -1.22 1.64 -18.35
C CYS A 160 -1.53 0.15 -18.59
N GLY A 161 -2.42 -0.46 -17.80
CA GLY A 161 -2.86 -1.85 -17.96
C GLY A 161 -4.13 -2.05 -18.77
N GLN A 162 -4.81 -0.97 -19.17
CA GLN A 162 -5.95 -1.07 -20.08
C GLN A 162 -5.48 -1.40 -21.49
N ASP A 163 -6.33 -2.10 -22.24
CA ASP A 163 -6.12 -2.36 -23.66
C ASP A 163 -5.98 -1.04 -24.43
N ALA A 164 -5.00 -0.98 -25.31
CA ALA A 164 -4.78 0.17 -26.16
C ALA A 164 -5.84 0.21 -27.27
N ASP A 165 -6.58 1.32 -27.37
CA ASP A 165 -7.50 1.55 -28.49
C ASP A 165 -6.71 2.00 -29.71
N LEU A 166 -6.40 1.03 -30.58
CA LEU A 166 -5.55 1.20 -31.74
C LEU A 166 -6.36 1.22 -33.04
N VAL A 167 -5.89 2.01 -34.00
CA VAL A 167 -6.35 2.02 -35.39
C VAL A 167 -5.19 1.86 -36.35
N TYR A 168 -5.46 1.42 -37.57
CA TYR A 168 -4.45 1.35 -38.62
C TYR A 168 -3.98 2.74 -39.04
N LYS A 169 -2.66 2.96 -39.00
CA LYS A 169 -2.04 4.26 -39.35
C LYS A 169 -2.03 4.50 -40.87
N HIS A 170 -2.00 3.44 -41.66
CA HIS A 170 -2.02 3.42 -43.12
C HIS A 170 -2.72 2.13 -43.58
N ASN A 171 -3.00 2.00 -44.88
CA ASN A 171 -3.58 0.76 -45.41
C ASN A 171 -2.57 -0.38 -45.27
N VAL A 172 -3.02 -1.53 -44.79
CA VAL A 172 -2.20 -2.73 -44.60
C VAL A 172 -2.86 -3.89 -45.33
N THR A 173 -2.06 -4.76 -45.93
CA THR A 173 -2.53 -6.03 -46.49
C THR A 173 -1.86 -7.15 -45.74
N ASP A 174 -2.67 -7.97 -45.07
CA ASP A 174 -2.21 -9.14 -44.34
C ASP A 174 -1.71 -10.23 -45.32
N PRO A 175 -0.90 -11.19 -44.85
CA PRO A 175 -0.38 -12.26 -45.71
C PRO A 175 -1.45 -13.13 -46.39
N ASP A 176 -2.67 -13.17 -45.83
CA ASP A 176 -3.82 -13.88 -46.38
C ASP A 176 -4.61 -13.08 -47.44
N GLY A 177 -4.17 -11.84 -47.73
CA GLY A 177 -4.81 -10.93 -48.68
C GLY A 177 -5.88 -10.03 -48.07
N THR A 178 -6.17 -10.12 -46.77
CA THR A 178 -7.10 -9.21 -46.08
C THR A 178 -6.55 -7.79 -46.10
N VAL A 179 -7.36 -6.83 -46.54
CA VAL A 179 -6.97 -5.41 -46.61
C VAL A 179 -7.63 -4.64 -45.48
N HIS A 180 -6.80 -4.02 -44.65
CA HIS A 180 -7.22 -3.09 -43.59
C HIS A 180 -6.99 -1.65 -44.03
N HIS A 181 -7.96 -0.79 -43.76
CA HIS A 181 -7.90 0.60 -44.19
C HIS A 181 -7.40 1.53 -43.09
N LYS A 182 -6.71 2.60 -43.49
CA LYS A 182 -6.29 3.66 -42.56
C LYS A 182 -7.48 4.17 -41.73
N GLY A 183 -7.34 4.17 -40.40
CA GLY A 183 -8.36 4.60 -39.45
C GLY A 183 -9.31 3.49 -38.99
N GLU A 184 -9.24 2.31 -39.59
CA GLU A 184 -9.99 1.13 -39.16
C GLU A 184 -9.51 0.66 -37.77
N PRO A 185 -10.41 0.22 -36.86
CA PRO A 185 -10.02 -0.38 -35.58
C PRO A 185 -9.13 -1.61 -35.78
N ALA A 186 -8.03 -1.68 -35.03
CA ALA A 186 -7.18 -2.85 -34.98
C ALA A 186 -7.77 -3.88 -34.00
N ASN A 187 -8.84 -4.56 -34.43
CA ASN A 187 -9.50 -5.60 -33.64
C ASN A 187 -8.57 -6.83 -33.57
N ARG A 188 -7.83 -6.95 -32.46
CA ARG A 188 -6.89 -8.05 -32.21
C ARG A 188 -7.45 -8.98 -31.13
N ASP A 189 -7.21 -10.27 -31.28
CA ASP A 189 -7.60 -11.28 -30.27
C ASP A 189 -6.82 -11.12 -28.95
N ASP A 190 -5.59 -10.59 -29.01
CA ASP A 190 -4.78 -10.18 -27.84
C ASP A 190 -4.35 -8.71 -28.04
N PRO A 191 -5.19 -7.74 -27.65
CA PRO A 191 -4.82 -6.34 -27.73
C PRO A 191 -3.69 -6.04 -26.74
N PRO A 192 -2.68 -5.25 -27.13
CA PRO A 192 -1.66 -4.83 -26.18
C PRO A 192 -2.26 -3.85 -25.17
N THR A 193 -1.76 -3.88 -23.94
CA THR A 193 -2.02 -2.79 -22.99
C THR A 193 -1.36 -1.49 -23.46
N ASN A 194 -1.83 -0.35 -22.97
CA ASN A 194 -1.21 0.97 -23.23
C ASN A 194 0.30 0.98 -22.90
N TYR A 195 0.70 0.27 -21.84
CA TYR A 195 2.10 0.06 -21.50
C TYR A 195 2.86 -0.74 -22.56
N ARG A 196 2.35 -1.93 -22.93
CA ARG A 196 2.98 -2.81 -23.92
C ARG A 196 3.11 -2.13 -25.27
N TYR A 197 2.05 -1.46 -25.71
CA TYR A 197 2.04 -0.67 -26.93
C TYR A 197 3.14 0.41 -26.89
N THR A 198 3.13 1.30 -25.89
CA THR A 198 4.09 2.42 -25.82
C THR A 198 5.55 1.96 -25.74
N LYS A 199 5.79 0.80 -25.10
CA LYS A 199 7.12 0.19 -24.98
C LYS A 199 7.65 -0.33 -26.32
N ALA A 200 6.79 -0.90 -27.16
CA ALA A 200 7.17 -1.58 -28.40
C ALA A 200 6.58 -0.93 -29.69
N MET A 201 6.06 0.30 -29.60
CA MET A 201 5.30 0.94 -30.69
C MET A 201 6.04 1.02 -32.03
N ASN A 202 7.37 1.11 -32.02
CA ASN A 202 8.18 1.21 -33.24
C ASN A 202 8.55 -0.15 -33.84
N ASN A 203 8.22 -1.25 -33.16
CA ASN A 203 8.51 -2.60 -33.60
C ASN A 203 7.18 -3.30 -33.93
N ASP A 204 6.63 -4.03 -32.96
CA ASP A 204 5.48 -4.93 -33.12
C ASP A 204 4.16 -4.19 -33.42
N TYR A 205 4.14 -2.86 -33.26
CA TYR A 205 2.96 -2.04 -33.48
C TYR A 205 3.18 -0.88 -34.47
N LYS A 206 4.18 -1.00 -35.36
CA LYS A 206 4.57 0.06 -36.31
C LYS A 206 3.46 0.55 -37.24
N ASP A 207 2.47 -0.32 -37.51
CA ASP A 207 1.36 -0.05 -38.43
C ASP A 207 0.12 0.51 -37.72
N PHE A 208 0.19 0.67 -36.39
CA PHE A 208 -0.91 1.13 -35.55
C PHE A 208 -0.60 2.49 -34.91
N ILE A 209 -1.66 3.16 -34.48
CA ILE A 209 -1.61 4.43 -33.74
C ILE A 209 -2.81 4.47 -32.79
N PRO A 210 -2.72 5.12 -31.61
CA PRO A 210 -3.89 5.29 -30.75
C PRO A 210 -4.99 6.04 -31.49
N ARG A 211 -6.25 5.61 -31.33
CA ARG A 211 -7.41 6.26 -31.96
C ARG A 211 -7.49 7.73 -31.59
N SER A 212 -7.24 8.07 -30.32
CA SER A 212 -7.24 9.44 -29.83
C SER A 212 -6.23 10.33 -30.58
N GLN A 213 -5.05 9.80 -30.87
CA GLN A 213 -4.04 10.47 -31.67
C GLN A 213 -4.45 10.60 -33.14
N TYR A 214 -4.97 9.53 -33.75
CA TYR A 214 -5.49 9.58 -35.12
C TYR A 214 -6.55 10.68 -35.29
N LEU A 215 -7.52 10.75 -34.36
CA LEU A 215 -8.57 11.76 -34.40
C LEU A 215 -8.04 13.19 -34.19
N ALA A 216 -6.99 13.36 -33.37
CA ALA A 216 -6.33 14.66 -33.20
C ALA A 216 -5.61 15.10 -34.48
N GLU A 217 -4.92 14.18 -35.17
CA GLU A 217 -4.24 14.45 -36.45
C GLU A 217 -5.24 14.82 -37.57
N GLN A 218 -6.41 14.17 -37.61
CA GLN A 218 -7.47 14.53 -38.57
C GLN A 218 -7.99 15.96 -38.36
N LYS A 219 -8.13 16.39 -37.10
CA LYS A 219 -8.59 17.76 -36.77
C LYS A 219 -7.55 18.83 -37.06
N ALA A 220 -6.26 18.50 -36.96
CA ALA A 220 -5.18 19.46 -37.21
C ALA A 220 -4.86 19.66 -38.71
N GLY A 221 -5.28 18.72 -39.56
CA GLY A 221 -5.10 18.78 -41.02
C GLY A 221 -6.28 19.40 -41.78
N GLN A 222 -7.32 19.85 -41.07
CA GLN A 222 -8.48 20.58 -41.59
C GLN A 222 -8.34 22.07 -41.26
#